data_AF-A0AA43FS27-F1
#
_entry.id   AF-A0AA43FS27-F1
#
_cell.length_a   1.000
_cell.length_b   1.000
_cell.length_c   1.000
_cell.angle_alpha   90.00
_cell.angle_beta   90.00
_cell.angle_gamma   90.00
#
_symmetry.space_group_name_H-M   'P 1'
#
loop_
_entity.id
_entity.type
_entity.pdbx_description
1 polymer ?
#
loop_
_entity_poly.entity_id
_entity_poly.type
_entity_poly.pdbx_seq_one_letter_code
_entity_poly.pdbx_strand_id
1 'polypeptide(L)'
;MGKEACVDCEKGREMGCGTYCCRLIVRLAPHERERYSNGDRLKSCVDKDRDGYCVHFDRGTHLCQIWDQRPEVCRAYSCNTDPMLQVALRETWHNIVDLARLATERVYATALHIRVPETNAEGMA
;
A
#
# COMPACT_ATOMS: atom_id res chain seq x y z
N MET A 1 8.12 15.22 -11.27
CA MET A 1 7.95 13.88 -11.87
C MET A 1 8.37 12.87 -10.82
N GLY A 2 7.43 12.33 -10.04
CA GLY A 2 7.72 11.27 -9.07
C GLY A 2 8.07 9.98 -9.80
N LYS A 3 9.10 9.26 -9.34
CA LYS A 3 9.48 7.96 -9.89
C LYS A 3 8.42 6.94 -9.48
N GLU A 4 7.84 6.22 -10.45
CA GLU A 4 6.96 5.09 -10.15
C GLU A 4 7.76 3.94 -9.53
N ALA A 5 7.18 3.31 -8.50
CA ALA A 5 7.77 2.16 -7.86
C ALA A 5 7.40 0.90 -8.65
N CYS A 6 8.42 0.21 -9.19
CA CYS A 6 8.26 -1.03 -9.93
C CYS A 6 8.37 -2.22 -8.97
N VAL A 7 7.29 -2.58 -8.26
CA VAL A 7 7.23 -3.81 -7.44
C VAL A 7 6.20 -4.77 -8.02
N ASP A 8 6.53 -6.07 -8.02
CA ASP A 8 5.61 -7.12 -8.43
C ASP A 8 4.59 -7.38 -7.33
N CYS A 9 3.46 -6.68 -7.41
CA CYS A 9 2.38 -6.82 -6.44
C CYS A 9 1.73 -8.20 -6.48
N GLU A 10 1.76 -8.92 -7.59
CA GLU A 10 1.26 -10.30 -7.65
C GLU A 10 2.14 -11.20 -6.79
N LYS A 11 3.46 -11.15 -7.02
CA LYS A 11 4.38 -11.93 -6.21
C LYS A 11 4.34 -11.54 -4.73
N GLY A 12 4.21 -10.26 -4.44
CA GLY A 12 4.04 -9.77 -3.07
C GLY A 12 2.80 -10.35 -2.37
N ARG A 13 1.68 -10.49 -3.08
CA ARG A 13 0.45 -11.13 -2.54
C ARG A 13 0.66 -12.62 -2.31
N GLU A 14 1.29 -13.34 -3.24
CA GLU A 14 1.63 -14.76 -3.06
C GLU A 14 2.54 -14.99 -1.84
N MET A 15 3.46 -14.06 -1.58
CA MET A 15 4.34 -14.10 -0.41
C MET A 15 3.61 -13.79 0.90
N GLY A 16 2.35 -13.35 0.85
CA GLY A 16 1.53 -13.09 2.03
C GLY A 16 1.56 -11.65 2.53
N CYS A 17 1.87 -10.65 1.71
CA CYS A 17 1.85 -9.25 2.16
C CYS A 17 0.46 -8.79 2.63
N GLY A 18 -0.60 -9.55 2.34
CA GLY A 18 -1.97 -9.29 2.79
C GLY A 18 -2.54 -7.96 2.27
N THR A 19 -1.96 -7.39 1.21
CA THR A 19 -2.33 -6.09 0.65
C THR A 19 -2.35 -4.96 1.69
N TYR A 20 -1.45 -5.01 2.68
CA TYR A 20 -1.45 -4.04 3.79
C TYR A 20 -1.31 -2.58 3.32
N CYS A 21 -0.71 -2.35 2.15
CA CYS A 21 -0.64 -1.02 1.51
C CYS A 21 -2.03 -0.39 1.34
N CYS A 22 -3.06 -1.19 1.02
CA CYS A 22 -4.45 -0.73 0.93
C CYS A 22 -5.06 -0.40 2.30
N ARG A 23 -4.40 -0.71 3.42
CA ARG A 23 -4.83 -0.32 4.77
C ARG A 23 -4.08 0.90 5.33
N LEU A 24 -3.04 1.39 4.63
CA LEU A 24 -2.29 2.58 5.02
C LEU A 24 -3.13 3.87 4.93
N ILE A 25 -2.79 4.85 5.76
CA ILE A 25 -3.31 6.22 5.62
C ILE A 25 -2.51 6.90 4.51
N VAL A 26 -3.11 7.01 3.32
CA VAL A 26 -2.50 7.60 2.14
C VAL A 26 -2.88 9.08 2.06
N ARG A 27 -1.90 9.98 2.24
CA ARG A 27 -2.10 11.42 2.03
C ARG A 27 -2.02 11.76 0.54
N LEU A 28 -3.03 12.46 0.04
CA LEU A 28 -3.12 12.88 -1.35
C LEU A 28 -2.26 14.12 -1.61
N ALA A 29 -1.63 14.15 -2.80
CA ALA A 29 -0.97 15.35 -3.30
C ALA A 29 -2.01 16.47 -3.46
N PRO A 30 -1.65 17.76 -3.26
CA PRO A 30 -2.63 18.85 -3.26
C PRO A 30 -3.52 18.92 -4.51
N HIS A 31 -2.99 18.54 -5.67
CA HIS A 31 -3.70 18.56 -6.95
C HIS A 31 -4.63 17.34 -7.17
N GLU A 32 -4.50 16.29 -6.36
CA GLU A 32 -5.35 15.08 -6.39
C GLU A 32 -6.47 15.15 -5.34
N ARG A 33 -6.57 16.25 -4.58
CA ARG A 33 -7.55 16.39 -3.51
C ARG A 33 -8.90 16.79 -4.05
N GLU A 34 -9.89 15.95 -3.78
CA GLU A 34 -11.28 16.23 -4.08
C GLU A 34 -11.99 16.89 -2.88
N ARG A 35 -13.12 17.55 -3.13
CA ARG A 35 -13.98 18.05 -2.04
C ARG A 35 -14.73 16.90 -1.39
N TYR A 36 -15.02 17.03 -0.09
CA TYR A 36 -16.08 16.24 0.53
C TYR A 36 -17.43 16.56 -0.13
N SER A 37 -18.36 15.62 -0.05
CA SER A 37 -19.72 15.76 -0.60
C SER A 37 -20.51 16.94 -0.01
N ASN A 38 -20.14 17.41 1.18
CA ASN A 38 -20.69 18.61 1.81
C ASN A 38 -20.00 19.93 1.38
N GLY A 39 -19.00 19.89 0.49
CA GLY A 39 -18.38 21.07 -0.13
C GLY A 39 -17.37 21.86 0.71
N ASP A 40 -17.42 21.73 2.03
CA ASP A 40 -16.69 22.63 2.96
C ASP A 40 -15.18 22.40 3.03
N ARG A 41 -14.68 21.20 2.72
CA ARG A 41 -13.26 20.84 2.89
C ARG A 41 -12.76 19.95 1.75
N LEU A 42 -11.45 20.02 1.50
CA LEU A 42 -10.75 19.07 0.63
C LEU A 42 -10.34 17.84 1.43
N LYS A 43 -10.53 16.66 0.84
CA LYS A 43 -10.05 15.39 1.35
C LYS A 43 -8.52 15.40 1.31
N SER A 44 -7.88 15.19 2.45
CA SER A 44 -6.42 15.11 2.53
C SER A 44 -5.89 13.70 2.31
N CYS A 45 -6.75 12.68 2.42
CA CYS A 45 -6.39 11.27 2.35
C CYS A 45 -7.37 10.51 1.46
N VAL A 46 -6.92 9.35 0.97
CA VAL A 46 -7.81 8.37 0.31
C VAL A 46 -8.81 7.83 1.34
N ASP A 47 -10.06 7.70 0.93
CA ASP A 47 -11.14 7.22 1.80
C ASP A 47 -10.93 5.73 2.18
N LYS A 48 -11.42 5.39 3.37
CA LYS A 48 -11.43 4.03 3.91
C LYS A 48 -12.86 3.54 4.02
N ASP A 49 -13.04 2.25 3.76
CA ASP A 49 -14.26 1.55 4.10
C ASP A 49 -14.23 1.09 5.57
N ARG A 50 -15.36 0.56 6.07
CA ARG A 50 -15.57 0.19 7.48
C ARG A 50 -14.63 -0.92 7.96
N ASP A 51 -14.11 -1.72 7.04
CA ASP A 51 -13.14 -2.80 7.29
C ASP A 51 -11.68 -2.28 7.36
N GLY A 52 -11.46 -0.99 7.15
CA GLY A 52 -10.15 -0.34 7.17
C GLY A 52 -9.36 -0.44 5.87
N TYR A 53 -9.90 -1.07 4.83
CA TYR A 53 -9.32 -1.03 3.49
C TYR A 53 -9.64 0.28 2.77
N CYS A 54 -8.78 0.67 1.84
CA CYS A 54 -9.06 1.70 0.85
C CYS A 54 -10.35 1.37 0.11
N VAL A 55 -11.17 2.39 -0.17
CA VAL A 55 -12.43 2.22 -0.93
C VAL A 55 -12.25 1.57 -2.30
N HIS A 56 -11.04 1.64 -2.88
CA HIS A 56 -10.72 1.05 -4.19
C HIS A 56 -10.17 -0.39 -4.12
N PHE A 57 -10.14 -1.01 -2.93
CA PHE A 57 -9.70 -2.40 -2.77
C PHE A 57 -10.80 -3.37 -3.16
N ASP A 58 -10.51 -4.28 -4.08
CA ASP A 58 -11.42 -5.35 -4.48
C ASP A 58 -11.26 -6.56 -3.55
N ARG A 59 -12.33 -6.93 -2.85
CA ARG A 59 -12.29 -8.02 -1.85
C ARG A 59 -12.30 -9.41 -2.47
N GLY A 60 -12.74 -9.54 -3.73
CA GLY A 60 -12.78 -10.83 -4.41
C GLY A 60 -11.43 -11.18 -5.06
N THR A 61 -10.81 -10.19 -5.70
CA THR A 61 -9.57 -10.36 -6.47
C THR A 61 -8.31 -9.95 -5.69
N HIS A 62 -8.47 -9.20 -4.61
CA HIS A 62 -7.39 -8.56 -3.86
C HIS A 62 -6.55 -7.58 -4.71
N LEU A 63 -7.16 -7.02 -5.76
CA LEU A 63 -6.55 -6.03 -6.64
C LEU A 63 -7.08 -4.62 -6.35
N CYS A 64 -6.34 -3.61 -6.81
CA CYS A 64 -6.84 -2.24 -6.81
C CYS A 64 -7.70 -2.01 -8.04
N GLN A 65 -8.94 -1.57 -7.86
CA GLN A 65 -9.89 -1.33 -8.94
C GLN A 65 -9.53 -0.12 -9.82
N ILE A 66 -8.64 0.76 -9.34
CA ILE A 66 -8.18 1.95 -10.06
C ILE A 66 -6.68 1.89 -10.37
N TRP A 67 -6.13 0.70 -10.64
CA TRP A 67 -4.68 0.47 -10.73
C TRP A 67 -3.92 1.52 -11.57
N ASP A 68 -4.42 1.83 -12.76
CA ASP A 68 -3.79 2.80 -13.69
C ASP A 68 -4.03 4.26 -13.28
N GLN A 69 -5.05 4.52 -12.48
CA GLN A 69 -5.46 5.85 -12.01
C GLN A 69 -5.09 6.09 -10.53
N ARG A 70 -4.29 5.20 -9.93
CA ARG A 70 -3.88 5.29 -8.53
C ARG A 70 -3.27 6.66 -8.23
N PRO A 71 -3.51 7.26 -7.06
CA PRO A 71 -2.86 8.52 -6.69
C PRO A 71 -1.33 8.45 -6.79
N GLU A 72 -0.67 9.59 -6.98
CA GLU A 72 0.79 9.70 -7.13
C GLU A 72 1.53 8.97 -6.01
N VAL A 73 1.10 9.16 -4.77
CA VAL A 73 1.68 8.47 -3.60
C VAL A 73 1.56 6.96 -3.71
N CYS A 74 0.44 6.43 -4.21
CA CYS A 74 0.24 4.99 -4.39
C CYS A 74 1.10 4.44 -5.54
N ARG A 75 1.33 5.21 -6.62
CA ARG A 75 2.22 4.82 -7.72
C ARG A 75 3.70 4.85 -7.32
N ALA A 76 4.09 5.80 -6.48
CA ALA A 76 5.46 5.94 -5.97
C ALA A 76 5.78 5.00 -4.78
N TYR A 77 4.78 4.31 -4.23
CA TYR A 77 4.95 3.49 -3.04
C TYR A 77 5.64 2.15 -3.35
N SER A 78 6.76 1.87 -2.66
CA SER A 78 7.42 0.57 -2.66
C SER A 78 7.38 -0.06 -1.27
N CYS A 79 6.80 -1.25 -1.16
CA CYS A 79 6.79 -2.01 0.10
C CYS A 79 8.21 -2.44 0.52
N ASN A 80 9.16 -2.55 -0.40
CA ASN A 80 10.55 -2.93 -0.10
C ASN A 80 11.29 -1.90 0.77
N THR A 81 10.80 -0.66 0.82
CA THR A 81 11.33 0.40 1.69
C THR A 81 10.53 0.59 2.97
N ASP A 82 9.48 -0.20 3.17
CA ASP A 82 8.59 -0.11 4.32
C ASP A 82 8.92 -1.21 5.34
N PRO A 83 9.30 -0.86 6.59
CA PRO A 83 9.63 -1.85 7.60
C PRO A 83 8.44 -2.77 7.94
N MET A 84 7.20 -2.33 7.73
CA MET A 84 6.01 -3.16 7.94
C MET A 84 5.98 -4.39 7.02
N LEU A 85 6.64 -4.35 5.86
CA LEU A 85 6.72 -5.52 4.97
C LEU A 85 7.33 -6.72 5.70
N GLN A 86 8.34 -6.50 6.56
CA GLN A 86 9.02 -7.61 7.20
C GLN A 86 8.12 -8.37 8.18
N VAL A 87 7.28 -7.63 8.91
CA VAL A 87 6.26 -8.21 9.78
C VAL A 87 5.13 -8.81 8.97
N ALA A 88 4.65 -8.11 7.94
CA ALA A 88 3.52 -8.55 7.13
C ALA A 88 3.75 -9.94 6.50
N LEU A 89 5.00 -10.26 6.15
CA LEU A 89 5.39 -11.54 5.55
C LEU A 89 5.72 -12.65 6.56
N ARG A 90 5.88 -12.33 7.85
CA ARG A 90 6.40 -13.29 8.85
C ARG A 90 5.44 -13.55 9.99
N GLU A 91 4.56 -12.62 10.28
CA GLU A 91 3.73 -12.63 11.47
C GLU A 91 2.25 -12.54 11.08
N THR A 92 1.38 -13.04 11.96
CA THR A 92 -0.06 -12.82 11.82
C THR A 92 -0.43 -11.45 12.38
N TRP A 93 -1.23 -10.69 11.63
CA TRP A 93 -1.71 -9.36 12.01
C TRP A 93 -3.16 -9.19 11.56
N HIS A 94 -3.95 -8.39 12.30
CA HIS A 94 -5.39 -8.30 12.08
C HIS A 94 -5.84 -6.98 11.43
N ASN A 95 -5.09 -5.91 11.71
CA ASN A 95 -5.35 -4.58 11.19
C ASN A 95 -4.05 -3.78 11.10
N ILE A 96 -4.14 -2.58 10.52
CA ILE A 96 -2.94 -1.76 10.29
C ILE A 96 -2.29 -1.24 11.58
N VAL A 97 -3.06 -1.06 12.66
CA VAL A 97 -2.53 -0.62 13.96
C VAL A 97 -1.72 -1.75 14.59
N ASP A 98 -2.22 -2.99 14.53
CA ASP A 98 -1.51 -4.18 15.01
C ASP A 98 -0.21 -4.40 14.22
N LEU A 99 -0.27 -4.31 12.88
CA LEU A 99 0.90 -4.41 12.03
C LEU A 99 1.94 -3.32 12.34
N ALA A 100 1.51 -2.07 12.50
CA ALA A 100 2.41 -0.95 12.83
C ALA A 100 3.07 -1.15 14.20
N ARG A 101 2.30 -1.58 15.21
CA ARG A 101 2.84 -1.90 16.54
C ARG A 101 3.89 -3.01 16.46
N LEU A 102 3.55 -4.13 15.81
CA LEU A 102 4.49 -5.22 15.62
C LEU A 102 5.76 -4.79 14.87
N ALA A 103 5.64 -3.90 13.87
CA ALA A 103 6.80 -3.37 13.14
C ALA A 103 7.73 -2.50 14.02
N THR A 104 7.20 -1.88 15.08
CA THR A 104 8.04 -1.18 16.07
C THR A 104 8.67 -2.14 17.09
N GLU A 105 8.01 -3.25 17.41
CA GLU A 105 8.48 -4.22 18.39
C GLU A 105 9.40 -5.30 17.80
N ARG A 106 9.31 -5.57 16.50
CA ARG A 106 10.06 -6.62 15.78
C ARG A 106 11.03 -5.98 14.81
N VAL A 107 12.27 -5.80 15.25
CA VAL A 107 13.34 -5.30 14.39
C VAL A 107 14.09 -6.48 13.79
N TYR A 108 13.96 -6.65 12.47
CA TYR A 108 14.75 -7.63 11.72
C TYR A 108 16.00 -6.98 11.16
N ALA A 109 17.14 -7.68 11.29
CA ALA A 109 18.40 -7.22 10.71
C ALA A 109 18.27 -7.03 9.19
N THR A 110 18.84 -5.95 8.65
CA THR A 110 18.73 -5.61 7.21
C THR A 110 19.22 -6.73 6.29
N ALA A 111 20.24 -7.48 6.71
CA ALA A 111 20.75 -8.64 5.97
C ALA A 111 19.71 -9.77 5.79
N LEU A 112 18.66 -9.78 6.60
CA LEU A 112 17.57 -10.76 6.57
C LEU A 112 16.27 -10.20 5.98
N HIS A 113 16.29 -8.98 5.43
CA HIS A 113 15.10 -8.38 4.85
C HIS A 113 14.67 -9.15 3.61
N ILE A 114 13.42 -9.61 3.62
CA ILE A 114 12.77 -10.20 2.45
C ILE A 114 12.32 -9.03 1.59
N ARG A 115 12.54 -9.15 0.28
CA ARG A 115 12.07 -8.18 -0.72
C ARG A 115 11.08 -8.85 -1.65
N VAL A 116 10.04 -8.10 -2.00
CA VAL A 116 9.17 -8.43 -3.13
C VAL A 116 9.95 -8.13 -4.41
N PRO A 117 9.93 -9.03 -5.42
CA PRO A 117 10.60 -8.78 -6.70
C PRO A 117 10.15 -7.47 -7.35
N GLU A 118 11.06 -6.86 -8.10
CA GLU A 118 10.75 -5.68 -8.91
C GLU A 118 10.27 -6.11 -10.30
N THR A 119 9.28 -5.41 -10.86
CA THR A 119 8.88 -5.63 -12.25
C THR A 119 9.87 -4.93 -13.17
N ASN A 120 10.45 -5.64 -14.14
CA ASN A 120 11.24 -4.98 -15.17
C ASN A 120 10.32 -4.00 -15.92
N ALA A 121 10.72 -2.73 -16.03
CA ALA A 121 9.96 -1.68 -16.72
C ALA A 121 9.76 -1.92 -18.23
N GLU A 122 10.23 -3.06 -18.76
CA GLU A 122 10.26 -3.42 -20.19
C GLU A 122 9.15 -4.39 -20.62
N GLY A 123 8.23 -4.76 -19.72
CA GLY A 123 7.26 -5.85 -19.95
C GLY A 123 5.79 -5.47 -20.15
N MET A 124 5.46 -4.19 -20.37
CA MET A 124 4.09 -3.77 -20.69
C MET A 124 4.02 -3.34 -22.16
N ALA A 125 3.84 -4.33 -23.04
CA ALA A 125 3.38 -4.17 -24.42
C ALA A 125 1.96 -4.71 -24.53
#